data_AF-Q0SWG9-F1
#
_entry.id   AF-Q0SWG9-F1
#
_cell.length_a   1.000
_cell.length_b   1.000
_cell.length_c   1.000
_cell.angle_alpha   90.00
_cell.angle_beta   90.00
_cell.angle_gamma   90.00
#
_symmetry.space_group_name_H-M   'P 1'
#
loop_
_entity.id
_entity.type
_entity.pdbx_description
1 polymer ?
#
loop_
_entity_poly.entity_id
_entity_poly.type
_entity_poly.pdbx_seq_one_letter_code
_entity_poly.pdbx_strand_id
1 'polypeptide(L)' 'MKNQVEFLRQYANAKGIIVDEIIEDYGSGLNYNHKKCNKLIDSCITNEISTIIIAHKDRFIRF' A
#
# COMPACT_ATOMS: atom_id res chain seq x y z
N MET A 1 11.60 -9.93 0.05
CA MET A 1 10.84 -8.68 0.29
C MET A 1 11.54 -7.42 -0.23
N LYS A 2 12.89 -7.31 -0.22
CA LYS A 2 13.62 -6.13 -0.74
C LYS A 2 13.23 -5.67 -2.16
N ASN A 3 12.75 -6.58 -3.02
CA ASN A 3 12.43 -6.24 -4.41
C ASN A 3 11.02 -5.64 -4.61
N GLN A 4 10.09 -5.80 -3.67
CA GLN A 4 8.71 -5.31 -3.87
C GLN A 4 8.61 -3.80 -3.72
N VAL A 5 9.27 -3.22 -2.72
CA VAL A 5 9.30 -1.77 -2.53
C VAL A 5 9.99 -1.09 -3.71
N GLU A 6 11.12 -1.62 -4.14
CA GLU A 6 11.87 -1.06 -5.27
C GLU A 6 11.06 -1.14 -6.57
N PHE A 7 10.38 -2.25 -6.82
CA PHE A 7 9.49 -2.40 -7.95
C PHE A 7 8.35 -1.36 -7.93
N LEU A 8 7.69 -1.16 -6.78
CA LEU A 8 6.60 -0.19 -6.65
C LEU A 8 7.10 1.25 -6.79
N ARG A 9 8.29 1.56 -6.30
CA ARG A 9 8.95 2.87 -6.50
C ARG A 9 9.22 3.13 -7.98
N GLN A 10 9.80 2.17 -8.69
CA GLN A 10 10.06 2.30 -10.12
C GLN A 10 8.77 2.46 -10.92
N TYR A 11 7.72 1.73 -10.56
CA TYR A 11 6.39 1.89 -11.15
C TYR A 11 5.82 3.29 -10.92
N ALA A 12 5.87 3.80 -9.68
CA ALA A 12 5.40 5.14 -9.35
C ALA A 12 6.17 6.23 -10.11
N ASN A 13 7.50 6.14 -10.13
CA ASN A 13 8.38 7.06 -10.85
C ASN A 13 8.07 7.06 -12.36
N ALA A 14 7.89 5.89 -12.97
CA ALA A 14 7.54 5.78 -14.39
C ALA A 14 6.15 6.37 -14.72
N LYS A 15 5.28 6.51 -13.72
CA LYS A 15 3.96 7.15 -13.84
C LYS A 15 3.95 8.62 -13.43
N GLY A 16 5.10 9.18 -13.03
CA GLY A 16 5.18 10.56 -12.53
C GLY A 16 4.50 10.76 -11.18
N ILE A 17 4.31 9.68 -10.41
CA ILE A 17 3.70 9.73 -9.08
C ILE A 17 4.82 9.94 -8.06
N ILE A 18 4.73 11.01 -7.27
CA ILE A 18 5.63 11.26 -6.15
C ILE A 18 5.15 10.41 -4.97
N VAL A 19 6.06 9.63 -4.39
CA VAL A 19 5.75 8.75 -3.26
C VAL A 19 6.20 9.44 -1.97
N ASP A 20 5.24 9.90 -1.16
CA ASP A 20 5.51 10.53 0.14
C ASP A 20 5.74 9.49 1.25
N GLU A 21 4.95 8.41 1.27
CA GLU A 21 5.00 7.39 2.32
C GLU A 21 5.09 5.97 1.74
N ILE A 22 5.85 5.11 2.41
CA ILE A 22 5.96 3.69 2.09
C ILE A 22 5.66 2.88 3.34
N ILE A 23 4.66 2.02 3.24
CA ILE A 23 4.22 1.16 4.34
C ILE A 23 4.58 -0.28 3.99
N GLU A 24 5.46 -0.87 4.78
CA GLU A 24 5.84 -2.28 4.66
C GLU A 24 5.22 -3.07 5.81
N ASP A 25 4.55 -4.19 5.51
CA ASP A 25 4.03 -5.10 6.53
C ASP A 25 4.75 -6.45 6.49
N TYR A 26 5.37 -6.79 7.62
CA TYR A 26 6.12 -8.01 7.86
C TYR A 26 5.37 -8.83 8.93
N GLY A 27 4.26 -9.45 8.56
CA GLY A 27 3.39 -10.16 9.50
C GLY A 27 2.74 -11.40 8.90
N SER A 28 2.45 -12.40 9.74
CA SER A 28 1.80 -13.69 9.42
C SER A 28 0.32 -13.58 8.99
N GLY A 29 -0.10 -12.42 8.48
CA GLY A 29 -1.19 -12.29 7.52
C GLY A 29 -2.63 -12.34 8.03
N LEU A 30 -2.89 -12.63 9.31
CA LEU A 30 -4.27 -12.97 9.71
C LEU A 30 -5.11 -11.85 10.36
N ASN A 31 -4.52 -10.78 10.93
CA ASN A 31 -5.33 -9.74 11.60
C ASN A 31 -4.77 -8.30 11.53
N TYR A 32 -3.45 -8.13 11.49
CA TYR A 32 -2.84 -6.78 11.52
C TYR A 32 -2.98 -6.02 10.19
N ASN A 33 -2.96 -6.72 9.06
CA ASN A 33 -3.12 -6.12 7.74
C ASN A 33 -4.49 -5.44 7.60
N HIS A 34 -5.55 -6.01 8.16
CA HIS A 34 -6.91 -5.46 8.05
C HIS A 34 -7.01 -4.09 8.75
N LYS A 35 -6.40 -3.93 9.94
CA LYS A 35 -6.39 -2.63 10.65
C LYS A 35 -5.63 -1.55 9.88
N LYS A 36 -4.49 -1.88 9.26
CA LYS A 36 -3.73 -0.90 8.47
C LYS A 36 -4.39 -0.60 7.13
N CYS A 37 -4.96 -1.60 6.46
CA CYS A 37 -5.72 -1.38 5.21
C CYS A 37 -6.95 -0.52 5.47
N ASN A 38 -7.70 -0.75 6.55
CA ASN A 38 -8.83 0.09 6.90
C ASN A 38 -8.40 1.52 7.16
N LYS A 39 -7.29 1.76 7.87
CA LYS A 39 -6.75 3.11 8.02
C LYS A 39 -6.40 3.78 6.70
N LEU A 40 -5.83 3.04 5.74
CA LEU A 40 -5.53 3.57 4.41
C LEU A 40 -6.80 3.92 3.64
N ILE A 41 -7.84 3.08 3.75
CA ILE A 41 -9.15 3.34 3.15
C ILE A 41 -9.78 4.58 3.80
N ASP A 42 -9.77 4.66 5.12
CA ASP A 42 -10.30 5.81 5.88
C ASP A 42 -9.59 7.10 5.47
N SER A 43 -8.25 7.09 5.38
CA SER A 43 -7.46 8.24 4.91
C SER A 43 -7.70 8.59 3.45
N CYS A 44 -8.05 7.63 2.58
CA CYS A 44 -8.53 7.95 1.23
C CYS A 44 -9.92 8.61 1.25
N ILE A 45 -10.83 8.14 2.11
CA ILE A 45 -12.17 8.71 2.27
C ILE A 45 -12.10 10.14 2.83
N THR A 46 -11.16 10.42 3.74
CA THR A 46 -10.92 11.76 4.29
C THR A 46 -10.09 12.67 3.36
N ASN A 47 -9.77 12.23 2.15
CA ASN A 47 -8.91 12.92 1.18
C ASN A 47 -7.48 13.23 1.67
N GLU A 48 -6.99 12.51 2.68
CA GLU A 48 -5.59 12.60 3.13
C GLU A 48 -4.66 11.86 2.17
N ILE A 49 -5.13 10.78 1.53
CA ILE A 49 -4.36 9.98 0.58
C ILE A 49 -5.01 10.05 -0.80
N SER A 50 -4.26 10.56 -1.78
CA SER A 50 -4.71 10.69 -3.16
C SER A 50 -4.61 9.39 -3.96
N THR A 51 -3.63 8.52 -3.68
CA THR A 51 -3.39 7.30 -4.45
C THR A 51 -2.68 6.24 -3.60
N ILE A 52 -3.19 5.01 -3.66
CA ILE A 52 -2.58 3.84 -3.03
C ILE A 52 -2.05 2.91 -4.13
N ILE A 53 -0.78 2.50 -4.03
CA ILE A 53 -0.15 1.57 -4.96
C ILE A 53 0.18 0.27 -4.21
N ILE A 54 -0.35 -0.86 -4.70
CA ILE A 54 -0.15 -2.19 -4.11
C ILE A 54 0.38 -3.18 -5.17
N ALA A 55 1.30 -4.06 -4.77
CA ALA A 55 1.90 -5.03 -5.68
C ALA A 55 0.94 -6.18 -6.08
N HIS A 56 0.05 -6.59 -5.16
CA HIS A 56 -0.92 -7.64 -5.42
C HIS A 56 -2.26 -7.33 -4.73
N LYS A 57 -3.36 -7.46 -5.48
CA LYS A 57 -4.73 -7.22 -4.99
C LYS A 57 -5.10 -8.10 -3.79
N ASP A 58 -4.64 -9.36 -3.78
CA ASP A 58 -4.91 -10.36 -2.71
C ASP A 58 -4.31 -9.98 -1.35
N ARG A 59 -3.38 -9.01 -1.32
CA ARG A 59 -2.76 -8.52 -0.07
C ARG A 59 -3.54 -7.39 0.59
N PHE A 60 -4.49 -6.78 -0.13
CA PHE A 60 -5.26 -5.63 0.36
C PHE A 60 -6.62 -6.08 0.91
N ILE A 61 -7.28 -7.03 0.26
CA ILE A 61 -8.58 -7.56 0.68
C ILE A 61 -8.59 -9.04 0.30
N ARG A 62 -8.41 -9.92 1.29
CA ARG A 62 -8.84 -11.31 1.16
C ARG A 62 -10.24 -11.36 1.77
N PHE A 63 -11.24 -11.63 0.93
CA PHE A 63 -12.57 -11.97 1.41
C PHE A 63 -12.50 -13.25 2.26
#